data_AF-A0A3D3JJW8-F1
#
_entry.id   AF-A0A3D3JJW8-F1
#
_cell.length_a   1.000
_cell.length_b   1.000
_cell.length_c   1.000
_cell.angle_alpha   90.00
_cell.angle_beta   90.00
_cell.angle_gamma   90.00
#
_symmetry.space_group_name_H-M   'P 1'
#
loop_
_entity.id
_entity.type
_entity.pdbx_description
1 polymer ?
#
loop_
_entity_poly.entity_id
_entity_poly.type
_entity_poly.pdbx_seq_one_letter_code
_entity_poly.pdbx_strand_id
1 'polypeptide(L)'
;MTDCEQIAGRRPLRPVRFEDVRLHDNFWSPWLKRIRDVTLPHLLETTRPLVRDFEYLAGMHQVEGDHVPCSQPCWSDMFVYNTMETMVACLAMEPDVELESELDRLIDIMARAQDSDGYLNCYCQVRAKPRLNDIDGDELFVAGHLMEAAAAHCRLTGKRTLLDVAVRMADHIVDEFEGGHVPFDRSGCAAVEMGLVKLYDVTGKEAYLERARSLVEYARHAEHIDDAHGDGHAVRATNLFAGMVDVAIRTGDEELLTTAERAWRDMVNRRMYVHGGLGEVCTLEGFYKPYDLSDRKCNAEMCAALGSILL
;
A
#
# COMPACT_ATOMS: atom_id res chain seq x y z
N MET A 1 -16.16 14.31 -3.28
CA MET A 1 -16.48 15.73 -3.02
C MET A 1 -16.61 16.50 -4.32
N THR A 2 -17.66 17.29 -4.45
CA THR A 2 -17.78 18.28 -5.54
C THR A 2 -16.86 19.47 -5.26
N ASP A 3 -16.48 20.25 -6.29
CA ASP A 3 -15.63 21.45 -6.17
C ASP A 3 -16.14 22.53 -5.17
N CYS A 4 -17.35 22.34 -4.61
CA CYS A 4 -17.97 23.24 -3.64
C CYS A 4 -17.92 22.75 -2.18
N GLU A 5 -17.59 21.49 -1.91
CA GLU A 5 -17.57 20.95 -0.55
C GLU A 5 -16.26 21.32 0.16
N GLN A 6 -16.37 21.89 1.36
CA GLN A 6 -15.25 22.26 2.21
C GLN A 6 -15.09 21.24 3.33
N ILE A 7 -13.85 20.98 3.73
CA ILE A 7 -13.53 20.22 4.95
C ILE A 7 -12.72 21.11 5.86
N ALA A 8 -13.15 21.29 7.10
CA ALA A 8 -12.55 22.20 8.07
C ALA A 8 -12.35 23.62 7.51
N GLY A 9 -13.31 24.08 6.70
CA GLY A 9 -13.28 25.37 6.01
C GLY A 9 -12.26 25.49 4.86
N ARG A 10 -11.58 24.40 4.48
CA ARG A 10 -10.60 24.36 3.37
C ARG A 10 -11.25 23.85 2.10
N ARG A 11 -10.87 24.44 0.96
CA ARG A 11 -11.26 23.92 -0.35
C ARG A 11 -10.32 22.77 -0.74
N PRO A 12 -10.83 21.63 -1.20
CA PRO A 12 -10.00 20.56 -1.69
C PRO A 12 -9.18 21.04 -2.90
N LEU A 13 -7.89 20.73 -2.90
CA LEU A 13 -7.02 20.95 -4.06
C LEU A 13 -7.09 19.74 -4.97
N ARG A 14 -7.06 19.98 -6.28
CA ARG A 14 -6.96 18.91 -7.28
C ARG A 14 -5.48 18.69 -7.63
N PRO A 15 -4.94 17.48 -7.48
CA PRO A 15 -3.56 17.21 -7.87
C PRO A 15 -3.40 17.33 -9.39
N VAL A 16 -2.26 17.89 -9.82
CA VAL A 16 -1.82 17.76 -11.22
C VAL A 16 -1.32 16.33 -11.38
N ARG A 17 -1.85 15.60 -12.37
CA ARG A 17 -1.51 14.20 -12.56
C ARG A 17 -0.06 14.08 -13.06
N PHE A 18 0.71 13.13 -12.54
CA PHE A 18 2.13 13.03 -12.92
C PHE A 18 2.30 12.68 -14.40
N GLU A 19 1.36 11.91 -14.97
CA GLU A 19 1.33 11.58 -16.39
C GLU A 19 1.05 12.79 -17.31
N ASP A 20 0.58 13.91 -16.75
CA ASP A 20 0.42 15.19 -17.45
C ASP A 20 1.68 16.07 -17.35
N VAL A 21 2.70 15.62 -16.62
CA VAL A 21 3.96 16.35 -16.40
C VAL A 21 5.11 15.66 -17.14
N ARG A 22 5.97 16.46 -17.78
CA ARG A 22 7.23 15.98 -18.37
C ARG A 22 8.38 16.77 -17.76
N LEU A 23 9.32 16.05 -17.14
CA LEU A 23 10.52 16.62 -16.55
C LEU A 23 11.67 16.56 -17.57
N HIS A 24 12.38 17.68 -17.72
CA HIS A 24 13.53 17.83 -18.62
C HIS A 24 14.71 18.53 -17.91
N ASP A 25 14.83 18.31 -16.61
CA ASP A 25 15.85 18.89 -15.76
C ASP A 25 17.10 18.00 -15.65
N ASN A 26 18.15 18.51 -14.99
CA ASN A 26 19.38 17.77 -14.77
C ASN A 26 19.38 16.95 -13.46
N PHE A 27 18.34 17.10 -12.62
CA PHE A 27 18.28 16.43 -11.32
C PHE A 27 17.34 15.22 -11.34
N TRP A 28 16.06 15.41 -11.64
CA TRP A 28 15.05 14.34 -11.58
C TRP A 28 15.03 13.45 -12.82
N SER A 29 15.22 14.03 -14.00
CA SER A 29 15.14 13.29 -15.27
C SER A 29 16.15 12.11 -15.31
N PRO A 30 17.41 12.24 -14.84
CA PRO A 30 18.33 11.11 -14.71
C PRO A 30 17.86 10.02 -13.73
N TRP A 31 17.17 10.37 -12.65
CA TRP A 31 16.64 9.39 -11.69
C TRP A 31 15.48 8.59 -12.28
N LEU A 32 14.54 9.26 -12.96
CA LEU A 32 13.43 8.59 -13.63
C LEU A 32 13.92 7.62 -14.71
N LYS A 33 14.94 8.03 -15.49
CA LYS A 33 15.59 7.15 -16.45
C LYS A 33 16.27 5.96 -15.77
N ARG A 34 16.97 6.17 -14.64
CA ARG A 34 17.59 5.08 -13.88
C ARG A 34 16.57 4.08 -13.34
N ILE A 35 15.40 4.55 -12.88
CA ILE A 35 14.33 3.67 -12.43
C ILE A 35 13.93 2.73 -13.55
N ARG A 36 13.70 3.26 -14.75
CA ARG A 36 13.33 2.46 -15.93
C ARG A 36 14.44 1.53 -16.38
N ASP A 37 15.65 2.05 -16.57
CA ASP A 37 16.73 1.34 -17.27
C ASP A 37 17.51 0.37 -16.37
N VAL A 38 17.46 0.57 -15.05
CA VAL A 38 18.29 -0.18 -14.07
C VAL A 38 17.44 -0.77 -12.96
N THR A 39 16.65 0.04 -12.26
CA THR A 39 15.91 -0.43 -11.08
C THR A 39 14.83 -1.43 -11.45
N LEU A 40 14.01 -1.14 -12.46
CA LEU A 40 12.90 -2.01 -12.87
C LEU A 40 13.38 -3.39 -13.35
N PRO A 41 14.40 -3.50 -14.23
CA PRO A 41 14.98 -4.81 -14.57
C PRO A 41 15.46 -5.60 -13.35
N HIS A 42 16.09 -4.92 -12.37
CA HIS A 42 16.52 -5.54 -11.13
C HIS A 42 15.35 -6.00 -10.24
N LEU A 43 14.27 -5.23 -10.17
CA LEU A 43 13.05 -5.61 -9.45
C LEU A 43 12.41 -6.86 -10.08
N LEU A 44 12.30 -6.91 -11.40
CA LEU A 44 11.78 -8.09 -12.12
C LEU A 44 12.63 -9.34 -11.90
N GLU A 45 13.95 -9.18 -11.79
CA GLU A 45 14.85 -10.29 -11.47
C GLU A 45 14.68 -10.77 -10.02
N THR A 46 14.69 -9.85 -9.06
CA THR A 46 14.67 -10.17 -7.62
C THR A 46 13.32 -10.66 -7.13
N THR A 47 12.22 -10.23 -7.77
CA THR A 47 10.86 -10.71 -7.46
C THR A 47 10.49 -12.02 -8.17
N ARG A 48 11.33 -12.53 -9.09
CA ARG A 48 11.07 -13.78 -9.81
C ARG A 48 10.76 -14.98 -8.90
N PRO A 49 11.44 -15.19 -7.75
CA PRO A 49 11.08 -16.27 -6.82
C PRO A 49 9.69 -16.10 -6.22
N LEU A 50 9.22 -14.86 -6.01
CA LEU A 50 7.90 -14.57 -5.48
C LEU A 50 6.81 -14.80 -6.53
N VAL A 51 7.08 -14.43 -7.80
CA VAL A 51 6.19 -14.75 -8.93
C VAL A 51 5.97 -16.27 -9.07
N ARG A 52 6.97 -17.09 -8.75
CA ARG A 52 6.83 -18.56 -8.76
C ARG A 52 5.82 -19.08 -7.74
N ASP A 53 5.62 -18.39 -6.62
CA ASP A 53 4.59 -18.76 -5.63
C ASP A 53 3.18 -18.57 -6.23
N PHE A 54 2.95 -17.49 -6.99
CA PHE A 54 1.70 -17.31 -7.73
C PHE A 54 1.55 -18.34 -8.86
N GLU A 55 2.61 -18.63 -9.62
CA GLU A 55 2.58 -19.68 -10.64
C GLU A 55 2.19 -21.04 -10.02
N TYR A 56 2.62 -21.31 -8.78
CA TYR A 56 2.34 -22.55 -8.04
C TYR A 56 0.86 -22.65 -7.73
N LEU A 57 0.28 -21.59 -7.19
CA LEU A 57 -1.16 -21.51 -6.93
C LEU A 57 -1.99 -21.55 -8.22
N ALA A 58 -1.50 -20.94 -9.30
CA ALA A 58 -2.13 -20.96 -10.61
C ALA A 58 -2.09 -22.34 -11.30
N GLY A 59 -1.43 -23.35 -10.70
CA GLY A 59 -1.26 -24.68 -11.29
C GLY A 59 -0.38 -24.68 -12.54
N MET A 60 0.47 -23.66 -12.70
CA MET A 60 1.31 -23.46 -13.88
C MET A 60 2.68 -24.15 -13.78
N HIS A 61 2.96 -24.86 -12.69
CA HIS A 61 4.23 -25.55 -12.54
C HIS A 61 4.25 -26.89 -13.29
N GLN A 62 5.17 -27.00 -14.24
CA GLN A 62 5.76 -28.27 -14.62
C GLN A 62 6.98 -28.49 -13.71
N VAL A 63 6.83 -29.14 -12.56
CA VAL A 63 7.95 -29.21 -11.61
C VAL A 63 9.01 -30.20 -12.10
N GLU A 64 10.10 -29.70 -12.68
CA GLU A 64 11.44 -30.26 -12.51
C GLU A 64 12.28 -29.29 -11.66
N GLY A 65 12.51 -29.60 -10.37
CA GLY A 65 13.45 -28.89 -9.50
C GLY A 65 13.01 -28.66 -8.04
N ASP A 66 13.94 -28.15 -7.21
CA ASP A 66 13.85 -27.91 -5.75
C ASP A 66 13.08 -26.61 -5.36
N HIS A 67 11.99 -26.24 -6.04
CA HIS A 67 11.22 -25.06 -5.61
C HIS A 67 10.40 -25.39 -4.35
N VAL A 68 10.62 -24.62 -3.28
CA VAL A 68 9.81 -24.64 -2.06
C VAL A 68 8.94 -23.37 -2.05
N PRO A 69 7.63 -23.50 -2.34
CA PRO A 69 6.71 -22.36 -2.36
C PRO A 69 6.68 -21.63 -1.01
N CYS A 70 6.57 -20.31 -1.05
CA CYS A 70 6.42 -19.45 0.12
C CYS A 70 7.50 -19.67 1.20
N SER A 71 8.75 -19.72 0.74
CA SER A 71 9.96 -19.75 1.57
C SER A 71 10.34 -18.38 2.14
N GLN A 72 9.74 -17.31 1.61
CA GLN A 72 9.93 -15.92 2.06
C GLN A 72 8.88 -15.53 3.13
N PRO A 73 9.06 -14.40 3.85
CA PRO A 73 8.09 -13.89 4.81
C PRO A 73 6.67 -13.70 4.25
N CYS A 74 5.65 -13.71 5.12
CA CYS A 74 4.23 -13.62 4.77
C CYS A 74 3.84 -12.36 3.97
N TRP A 75 4.57 -11.26 4.15
CA TRP A 75 4.35 -9.99 3.47
C TRP A 75 5.00 -9.89 2.08
N SER A 76 5.75 -10.91 1.64
CA SER A 76 6.63 -10.78 0.46
C SER A 76 5.90 -10.52 -0.86
N ASP A 77 4.65 -10.96 -0.99
CA ASP A 77 3.82 -10.72 -2.18
C ASP A 77 3.72 -9.22 -2.52
N MET A 78 3.82 -8.32 -1.52
CA MET A 78 3.82 -6.87 -1.75
C MET A 78 4.90 -6.42 -2.73
N PHE A 79 6.06 -7.10 -2.77
CA PHE A 79 7.14 -6.70 -3.66
C PHE A 79 6.78 -6.95 -5.13
N VAL A 80 5.97 -7.97 -5.40
CA VAL A 80 5.45 -8.21 -6.75
C VAL A 80 4.48 -7.08 -7.12
N TYR A 81 3.56 -6.72 -6.22
CA TYR A 81 2.60 -5.63 -6.46
C TYR A 81 3.30 -4.27 -6.63
N ASN A 82 4.28 -3.92 -5.80
CA ASN A 82 5.06 -2.68 -5.92
C ASN A 82 5.91 -2.65 -7.20
N THR A 83 6.42 -3.81 -7.63
CA THR A 83 7.10 -3.94 -8.93
C THR A 83 6.13 -3.68 -10.06
N MET A 84 4.92 -4.24 -10.01
CA MET A 84 3.88 -3.98 -11.00
C MET A 84 3.42 -2.52 -11.02
N GLU A 85 3.27 -1.87 -9.87
CA GLU A 85 3.01 -0.42 -9.82
C GLU A 85 4.14 0.38 -10.48
N THR A 86 5.40 -0.03 -10.27
CA THR A 86 6.56 0.57 -10.95
C THR A 86 6.49 0.36 -12.47
N MET A 87 6.12 -0.84 -12.94
CA MET A 87 5.91 -1.12 -14.37
C MET A 87 4.86 -0.18 -14.97
N VAL A 88 3.72 -0.03 -14.28
CA VAL A 88 2.62 0.86 -14.67
C VAL A 88 3.11 2.32 -14.77
N ALA A 89 3.86 2.80 -13.77
CA ALA A 89 4.40 4.15 -13.78
C ALA A 89 5.37 4.37 -14.95
N CYS A 90 6.26 3.41 -15.21
CA CYS A 90 7.18 3.46 -16.36
C CYS A 90 6.43 3.49 -17.70
N LEU A 91 5.38 2.68 -17.86
CA LEU A 91 4.53 2.65 -19.06
C LEU A 91 3.75 3.96 -19.28
N ALA A 92 3.28 4.58 -18.19
CA ALA A 92 2.59 5.88 -18.26
C ALA A 92 3.51 7.02 -18.72
N MET A 93 4.79 6.93 -18.43
CA MET A 93 5.79 7.90 -18.86
C MET A 93 6.20 7.70 -20.32
N GLU A 94 6.49 6.45 -20.69
CA GLU A 94 6.96 6.09 -22.03
C GLU A 94 6.46 4.67 -22.40
N PRO A 95 5.64 4.52 -23.46
CA PRO A 95 5.10 3.23 -23.87
C PRO A 95 6.18 2.20 -24.18
N ASP A 96 5.91 0.93 -23.86
CA ASP A 96 6.83 -0.19 -24.05
C ASP A 96 6.06 -1.49 -24.19
N VAL A 97 6.08 -2.07 -25.40
CA VAL A 97 5.27 -3.24 -25.73
C VAL A 97 5.74 -4.50 -24.99
N GLU A 98 7.05 -4.64 -24.77
CA GLU A 98 7.60 -5.80 -24.06
C GLU A 98 7.24 -5.72 -22.57
N LEU A 99 7.39 -4.55 -21.97
CA LEU A 99 7.02 -4.32 -20.58
C LEU A 99 5.51 -4.46 -20.35
N GLU A 100 4.69 -3.96 -21.27
CA GLU A 100 3.23 -4.13 -21.21
C GLU A 100 2.83 -5.61 -21.31
N SER A 101 3.47 -6.37 -22.19
CA SER A 101 3.23 -7.81 -22.31
C SER A 101 3.65 -8.57 -21.04
N GLU A 102 4.74 -8.19 -20.39
CA GLU A 102 5.15 -8.80 -19.13
C GLU A 102 4.18 -8.44 -17.99
N LEU A 103 3.71 -7.19 -17.94
CA LEU A 103 2.69 -6.78 -16.97
C LEU A 103 1.40 -7.60 -17.15
N ASP A 104 0.90 -7.70 -18.39
CA ASP A 104 -0.30 -8.48 -18.70
C ASP A 104 -0.11 -9.98 -18.34
N ARG A 105 1.10 -10.54 -18.53
CA ARG A 105 1.44 -11.91 -18.10
C ARG A 105 1.36 -12.08 -16.58
N LEU A 106 1.95 -11.15 -15.81
CA LEU A 106 1.91 -11.20 -14.34
C LEU A 106 0.46 -11.10 -13.81
N ILE A 107 -0.35 -10.24 -14.44
CA ILE A 107 -1.78 -10.10 -14.09
C ILE A 107 -2.54 -11.42 -14.34
N ASP A 108 -2.32 -12.09 -15.47
CA ASP A 108 -2.95 -13.40 -15.76
C ASP A 108 -2.58 -14.46 -14.73
N ILE A 109 -1.31 -14.50 -14.30
CA ILE A 109 -0.84 -15.43 -13.25
C ILE A 109 -1.57 -15.15 -11.93
N MET A 110 -1.66 -13.88 -11.51
CA MET A 110 -2.36 -13.50 -10.28
C MET A 110 -3.85 -13.85 -10.34
N ALA A 111 -4.50 -13.58 -11.47
CA ALA A 111 -5.90 -13.91 -11.66
C ALA A 111 -6.18 -15.42 -11.54
N ARG A 112 -5.25 -16.27 -12.00
CA ARG A 112 -5.32 -17.74 -11.85
C ARG A 112 -5.00 -18.22 -10.44
N ALA A 113 -4.09 -17.54 -9.74
CA ALA A 113 -3.69 -17.86 -8.37
C ALA A 113 -4.77 -17.48 -7.33
N GLN A 114 -5.64 -16.52 -7.66
CA GLN A 114 -6.71 -16.04 -6.78
C GLN A 114 -7.80 -17.09 -6.58
N ASP A 115 -8.14 -17.35 -5.32
CA ASP A 115 -9.19 -18.31 -4.95
C ASP A 115 -10.57 -17.88 -5.49
N SER A 116 -11.52 -18.82 -5.55
CA SER A 116 -12.85 -18.57 -6.11
C SER A 116 -13.64 -17.48 -5.37
N ASP A 117 -13.42 -17.33 -4.07
CA ASP A 117 -14.04 -16.30 -3.22
C ASP A 117 -13.33 -14.94 -3.28
N GLY A 118 -12.26 -14.81 -4.09
CA GLY A 118 -11.53 -13.57 -4.28
C GLY A 118 -10.29 -13.41 -3.41
N TYR A 119 -10.05 -14.32 -2.46
CA TYR A 119 -8.86 -14.27 -1.60
C TYR A 119 -7.56 -14.48 -2.40
N LEU A 120 -6.55 -13.66 -2.12
CA LEU A 120 -5.21 -13.77 -2.71
C LEU A 120 -4.13 -13.39 -1.70
N ASN A 121 -3.38 -14.39 -1.23
CA ASN A 121 -2.16 -14.25 -0.44
C ASN A 121 -1.41 -15.59 -0.52
N CYS A 122 -0.26 -15.60 -1.18
CA CYS A 122 0.43 -16.83 -1.49
C CYS A 122 0.80 -17.61 -0.23
N TYR A 123 1.35 -16.91 0.76
CA TYR A 123 1.82 -17.51 2.01
C TYR A 123 0.69 -18.24 2.74
N CYS A 124 -0.47 -17.61 2.89
CA CYS A 124 -1.61 -18.19 3.59
C CYS A 124 -2.29 -19.29 2.77
N GLN A 125 -2.44 -19.12 1.44
CA GLN A 125 -3.02 -20.14 0.56
C GLN A 125 -2.16 -21.41 0.55
N VAL A 126 -0.85 -21.29 0.35
CA VAL A 126 0.08 -22.43 0.31
C VAL A 126 0.15 -23.16 1.65
N ARG A 127 0.15 -22.43 2.78
CA ARG A 127 0.28 -23.01 4.12
C ARG A 127 -1.06 -23.41 4.75
N ALA A 128 -2.18 -23.17 4.07
CA ALA A 128 -3.53 -23.37 4.60
C ALA A 128 -3.74 -22.74 5.99
N LYS A 129 -3.20 -21.52 6.17
CA LYS A 129 -3.41 -20.75 7.41
C LYS A 129 -4.86 -20.22 7.47
N PRO A 130 -5.41 -19.99 8.68
CA PRO A 130 -6.62 -19.18 8.82
C PRO A 130 -6.42 -17.82 8.16
N ARG A 131 -7.42 -17.38 7.39
CA ARG A 131 -7.39 -16.12 6.63
C ARG A 131 -7.83 -14.97 7.50
N LEU A 132 -7.24 -13.81 7.32
CA LEU A 132 -7.61 -12.53 7.93
C LEU A 132 -7.75 -12.59 9.47
N ASN A 133 -6.99 -13.48 10.10
CA ASN A 133 -7.17 -13.85 11.51
C ASN A 133 -5.85 -13.86 12.32
N ASP A 134 -4.70 -13.60 11.67
CA ASP A 134 -3.38 -13.60 12.32
C ASP A 134 -2.75 -12.20 12.23
N ILE A 135 -2.43 -11.61 13.39
CA ILE A 135 -1.79 -10.28 13.51
C ILE A 135 -0.41 -10.24 12.83
N ASP A 136 0.27 -11.38 12.73
CA ASP A 136 1.58 -11.51 12.10
C ASP A 136 1.47 -11.99 10.63
N GLY A 137 0.25 -12.00 10.07
CA GLY A 137 -0.02 -12.50 8.73
C GLY A 137 0.22 -11.48 7.60
N ASP A 138 0.22 -10.18 7.93
CA ASP A 138 0.33 -9.04 7.00
C ASP A 138 -0.64 -9.11 5.80
N GLU A 139 -1.74 -9.85 5.92
CA GLU A 139 -2.66 -10.13 4.82
C GLU A 139 -3.33 -8.86 4.30
N LEU A 140 -3.79 -7.99 5.22
CA LEU A 140 -4.39 -6.70 4.87
C LEU A 140 -3.35 -5.74 4.26
N PHE A 141 -2.14 -5.73 4.80
CA PHE A 141 -1.05 -4.91 4.27
C PHE A 141 -0.70 -5.28 2.83
N VAL A 142 -0.52 -6.58 2.57
CA VAL A 142 -0.28 -7.12 1.23
C VAL A 142 -1.45 -6.81 0.30
N ALA A 143 -2.69 -6.95 0.77
CA ALA A 143 -3.88 -6.62 0.00
C ALA A 143 -3.93 -5.12 -0.36
N GLY A 144 -3.53 -4.23 0.56
CA GLY A 144 -3.41 -2.80 0.30
C GLY A 144 -2.52 -2.51 -0.89
N HIS A 145 -1.32 -3.08 -0.93
CA HIS A 145 -0.39 -2.91 -2.06
C HIS A 145 -0.94 -3.44 -3.40
N LEU A 146 -1.68 -4.57 -3.40
CA LEU A 146 -2.39 -5.03 -4.59
C LEU A 146 -3.41 -3.99 -5.08
N MET A 147 -4.18 -3.41 -4.16
CA MET A 147 -5.20 -2.41 -4.45
C MET A 147 -4.61 -1.11 -5.01
N GLU A 148 -3.50 -0.64 -4.45
CA GLU A 148 -2.79 0.55 -4.93
C GLU A 148 -2.26 0.35 -6.36
N ALA A 149 -1.57 -0.77 -6.61
CA ALA A 149 -1.06 -1.12 -7.93
C ALA A 149 -2.21 -1.25 -8.95
N ALA A 150 -3.33 -1.86 -8.56
CA ALA A 150 -4.50 -2.04 -9.40
C ALA A 150 -5.21 -0.73 -9.75
N ALA A 151 -5.37 0.16 -8.77
CA ALA A 151 -5.95 1.48 -8.99
C ALA A 151 -5.06 2.33 -9.91
N ALA A 152 -3.73 2.29 -9.71
CA ALA A 152 -2.77 2.94 -10.58
C ALA A 152 -2.86 2.39 -12.01
N HIS A 153 -2.86 1.06 -12.18
CA HIS A 153 -3.01 0.41 -13.47
C HIS A 153 -4.28 0.86 -14.20
N CYS A 154 -5.44 0.78 -13.53
CA CYS A 154 -6.70 1.19 -14.14
C CYS A 154 -6.71 2.67 -14.54
N ARG A 155 -6.21 3.56 -13.67
CA ARG A 155 -6.20 5.00 -13.92
C ARG A 155 -5.29 5.39 -15.09
N LEU A 156 -4.17 4.70 -15.24
CA LEU A 156 -3.10 5.07 -16.18
C LEU A 156 -3.21 4.38 -17.54
N THR A 157 -3.72 3.14 -17.58
CA THR A 157 -3.87 2.38 -18.84
C THR A 157 -5.31 2.31 -19.33
N GLY A 158 -6.29 2.56 -18.45
CA GLY A 158 -7.70 2.32 -18.72
C GLY A 158 -8.10 0.84 -18.73
N LYS A 159 -7.14 -0.09 -18.57
CA LYS A 159 -7.41 -1.54 -18.51
C LYS A 159 -7.88 -1.92 -17.11
N ARG A 160 -8.80 -2.90 -17.06
CA ARG A 160 -9.36 -3.41 -15.81
C ARG A 160 -8.76 -4.73 -15.32
N THR A 161 -7.85 -5.33 -16.09
CA THR A 161 -7.35 -6.70 -15.81
C THR A 161 -6.80 -6.87 -14.39
N LEU A 162 -5.94 -5.96 -13.91
CA LEU A 162 -5.48 -5.99 -12.51
C LEU A 162 -6.54 -5.47 -11.51
N LEU A 163 -7.37 -4.52 -11.94
CA LEU A 163 -8.47 -3.98 -11.12
C LEU A 163 -9.48 -5.06 -10.76
N ASP A 164 -9.82 -5.95 -11.67
CA ASP A 164 -10.81 -7.00 -11.44
C ASP A 164 -10.26 -8.04 -10.44
N VAL A 165 -8.95 -8.30 -10.42
CA VAL A 165 -8.29 -9.11 -9.37
C VAL A 165 -8.40 -8.41 -8.01
N ALA A 166 -8.02 -7.13 -7.92
CA ALA A 166 -8.06 -6.37 -6.68
C ALA A 166 -9.49 -6.18 -6.16
N VAL A 167 -10.48 -5.98 -7.04
CA VAL A 167 -11.90 -5.87 -6.69
C VAL A 167 -12.40 -7.14 -6.02
N ARG A 168 -12.02 -8.32 -6.51
CA ARG A 168 -12.41 -9.59 -5.87
C ARG A 168 -11.80 -9.75 -4.48
N MET A 169 -10.54 -9.33 -4.29
CA MET A 169 -9.90 -9.31 -2.97
C MET A 169 -10.57 -8.28 -2.03
N ALA A 170 -10.92 -7.11 -2.53
CA ALA A 170 -11.61 -6.08 -1.77
C ALA A 170 -13.02 -6.51 -1.37
N ASP A 171 -13.78 -7.12 -2.29
CA ASP A 171 -15.10 -7.68 -2.01
C ASP A 171 -14.99 -8.78 -0.93
N HIS A 172 -13.99 -9.67 -1.00
CA HIS A 172 -13.72 -10.67 0.05
C HIS A 172 -13.45 -10.03 1.43
N ILE A 173 -12.62 -8.99 1.49
CA ILE A 173 -12.34 -8.26 2.74
C ILE A 173 -13.59 -7.57 3.28
N VAL A 174 -14.41 -6.96 2.40
CA VAL A 174 -15.66 -6.30 2.80
C VAL A 174 -16.60 -7.32 3.45
N ASP A 175 -16.80 -8.46 2.79
CA ASP A 175 -17.69 -9.55 3.20
C ASP A 175 -17.24 -10.18 4.54
N GLU A 176 -15.95 -10.49 4.68
CA GLU A 176 -15.40 -11.12 5.91
C GLU A 176 -15.67 -10.28 7.16
N PHE A 177 -15.56 -8.96 7.03
CA PHE A 177 -15.73 -8.05 8.16
C PHE A 177 -17.16 -7.45 8.24
N GLU A 178 -18.13 -7.97 7.49
CA GLU A 178 -19.53 -7.57 7.64
C GLU A 178 -20.07 -7.92 9.04
N GLY A 179 -21.06 -7.15 9.52
CA GLY A 179 -21.71 -7.40 10.81
C GLY A 179 -20.91 -7.00 12.06
N GLY A 180 -19.79 -6.27 11.89
CA GLY A 180 -18.99 -5.76 13.01
C GLY A 180 -17.89 -6.71 13.49
N HIS A 181 -17.57 -7.76 12.71
CA HIS A 181 -16.31 -8.47 12.88
C HIS A 181 -15.17 -7.49 12.64
N VAL A 182 -14.33 -7.33 13.65
CA VAL A 182 -13.11 -6.54 13.55
C VAL A 182 -11.95 -7.47 13.24
N PRO A 183 -10.96 -7.02 12.45
CA PRO A 183 -9.71 -7.77 12.32
C PRO A 183 -9.16 -8.04 13.73
N PHE A 184 -8.86 -9.30 14.04
CA PHE A 184 -8.07 -9.61 15.24
C PHE A 184 -6.67 -8.95 15.15
N ASP A 185 -6.28 -8.65 13.92
CA ASP A 185 -5.13 -7.84 13.57
C ASP A 185 -5.22 -6.44 14.19
N ARG A 186 -4.40 -6.18 15.21
CA ARG A 186 -4.14 -4.80 15.67
C ARG A 186 -3.28 -4.13 14.61
N SER A 187 -3.88 -3.64 13.52
CA SER A 187 -3.20 -2.79 12.53
C SER A 187 -1.81 -3.34 12.11
N GLY A 188 -1.81 -4.58 11.64
CA GLY A 188 -0.63 -5.39 11.36
C GLY A 188 0.28 -4.78 10.30
N CYS A 189 -0.24 -3.94 9.42
CA CYS A 189 0.47 -2.82 8.80
C CYS A 189 -0.58 -2.01 8.02
N ALA A 190 -0.75 -0.73 8.36
CA ALA A 190 -1.62 0.16 7.61
C ALA A 190 -1.18 0.24 6.14
N ALA A 191 -2.15 0.07 5.24
CA ALA A 191 -2.02 0.20 3.77
C ALA A 191 -3.37 -0.12 3.11
N VAL A 192 -4.13 -1.07 3.69
CA VAL A 192 -5.43 -1.51 3.14
C VAL A 192 -6.43 -0.36 3.10
N GLU A 193 -6.39 0.55 4.06
CA GLU A 193 -7.24 1.73 4.13
C GLU A 193 -7.03 2.62 2.91
N MET A 194 -5.77 2.92 2.59
CA MET A 194 -5.38 3.68 1.41
C MET A 194 -5.75 2.94 0.12
N GLY A 195 -5.46 1.64 0.06
CA GLY A 195 -5.81 0.77 -1.07
C GLY A 195 -7.31 0.78 -1.37
N LEU A 196 -8.16 0.64 -0.35
CA LEU A 196 -9.61 0.66 -0.46
C LEU A 196 -10.14 2.03 -0.91
N VAL A 197 -9.59 3.14 -0.40
CA VAL A 197 -9.96 4.49 -0.87
C VAL A 197 -9.55 4.69 -2.34
N LYS A 198 -8.36 4.22 -2.74
CA LYS A 198 -7.94 4.26 -4.16
C LYS A 198 -8.81 3.39 -5.06
N LEU A 199 -9.28 2.23 -4.58
CA LEU A 199 -10.28 1.43 -5.30
C LEU A 199 -11.63 2.15 -5.38
N TYR A 200 -12.08 2.81 -4.32
CA TYR A 200 -13.27 3.64 -4.34
C TYR A 200 -13.16 4.70 -5.44
N ASP A 201 -12.04 5.42 -5.53
CA ASP A 201 -11.84 6.48 -6.53
C ASP A 201 -11.97 5.97 -7.99
N VAL A 202 -11.59 4.73 -8.28
CA VAL A 202 -11.66 4.15 -9.64
C VAL A 202 -12.89 3.28 -9.91
N THR A 203 -13.65 2.90 -8.88
CA THR A 203 -14.84 2.03 -9.02
C THR A 203 -16.16 2.70 -8.66
N GLY A 204 -16.12 3.72 -7.80
CA GLY A 204 -17.31 4.33 -7.20
C GLY A 204 -18.08 3.42 -6.22
N LYS A 205 -17.50 2.28 -5.80
CA LYS A 205 -18.15 1.36 -4.85
C LYS A 205 -18.02 1.88 -3.42
N GLU A 206 -19.08 2.49 -2.89
CA GLU A 206 -19.13 3.05 -1.53
C GLU A 206 -18.75 2.06 -0.42
N ALA A 207 -19.01 0.77 -0.60
CA ALA A 207 -18.65 -0.27 0.37
C ALA A 207 -17.13 -0.28 0.69
N TYR A 208 -16.27 0.10 -0.27
CA TYR A 208 -14.83 0.19 -0.05
C TYR A 208 -14.47 1.38 0.83
N LEU A 209 -15.09 2.54 0.62
CA LEU A 209 -14.87 3.73 1.43
C LEU A 209 -15.35 3.51 2.87
N GLU A 210 -16.54 2.92 3.04
CA GLU A 210 -17.07 2.58 4.36
C GLU A 210 -16.18 1.56 5.10
N ARG A 211 -15.65 0.57 4.37
CA ARG A 211 -14.71 -0.39 4.94
C ARG A 211 -13.39 0.26 5.36
N ALA A 212 -12.82 1.12 4.50
CA ALA A 212 -11.62 1.88 4.83
C ALA A 212 -11.83 2.71 6.10
N ARG A 213 -12.97 3.42 6.20
CA ARG A 213 -13.34 4.19 7.39
C ARG A 213 -13.42 3.33 8.63
N SER A 214 -14.09 2.19 8.55
CA SER A 214 -14.21 1.25 9.69
C SER A 214 -12.85 0.74 10.17
N LEU A 215 -11.92 0.47 9.24
CA LEU A 215 -10.57 -0.01 9.57
C LEU A 215 -9.72 1.10 10.19
N VAL A 216 -9.80 2.33 9.67
CA VAL A 216 -9.16 3.52 10.28
C VAL A 216 -9.65 3.73 11.72
N GLU A 217 -10.97 3.72 11.94
CA GLU A 217 -11.52 3.93 13.30
C GLU A 217 -11.12 2.80 14.25
N TYR A 218 -11.08 1.56 13.77
CA TYR A 218 -10.57 0.45 14.56
C TYR A 218 -9.09 0.65 14.92
N ALA A 219 -8.23 0.98 13.96
CA ALA A 219 -6.80 1.18 14.18
C ALA A 219 -6.53 2.32 15.17
N ARG A 220 -7.26 3.44 15.06
CA ARG A 220 -7.18 4.57 16.01
C ARG A 220 -7.43 4.13 17.45
N HIS A 221 -8.41 3.25 17.68
CA HIS A 221 -8.75 2.77 19.02
C HIS A 221 -7.85 1.63 19.51
N ALA A 222 -7.44 0.72 18.61
CA ALA A 222 -6.71 -0.50 18.95
C ALA A 222 -5.20 -0.26 19.18
N GLU A 223 -4.58 0.66 18.44
CA GLU A 223 -3.13 0.85 18.55
C GLU A 223 -2.69 1.73 19.72
N HIS A 224 -3.63 2.32 20.48
CA HIS A 224 -3.28 3.40 21.41
C HIS A 224 -2.28 4.37 20.75
N ILE A 225 -2.55 4.74 19.49
CA ILE A 225 -2.10 6.03 18.97
C ILE A 225 -2.89 7.04 19.80
N ASP A 226 -2.47 7.17 21.06
CA ASP A 226 -2.93 8.13 22.03
C ASP A 226 -2.87 9.44 21.27
N ASP A 227 -3.97 10.19 21.30
CA ASP A 227 -4.45 11.11 20.27
C ASP A 227 -3.47 12.23 19.82
N ALA A 228 -2.19 12.18 20.15
CA ALA A 228 -1.15 13.12 19.80
C ALA A 228 0.18 12.52 19.28
N HIS A 229 0.44 11.19 19.32
CA HIS A 229 1.85 10.73 19.39
C HIS A 229 2.38 9.68 18.41
N GLY A 230 1.56 8.79 17.85
CA GLY A 230 2.01 7.81 16.85
C GLY A 230 3.16 6.90 17.31
N ASP A 231 3.20 6.51 18.58
CA ASP A 231 4.23 5.60 19.08
C ASP A 231 4.09 4.21 18.42
N GLY A 232 5.20 3.53 18.11
CA GLY A 232 5.18 2.24 17.39
C GLY A 232 5.91 2.28 16.04
N HIS A 233 5.68 1.28 15.20
CA HIS A 233 6.40 1.13 13.92
C HIS A 233 6.14 2.33 12.98
N ALA A 234 7.20 2.95 12.46
CA ALA A 234 7.09 4.24 11.78
C ALA A 234 6.30 4.17 10.48
N VAL A 235 6.51 3.11 9.67
CA VAL A 235 5.76 2.87 8.42
C VAL A 235 4.26 2.67 8.68
N ARG A 236 3.91 1.88 9.71
CA ARG A 236 2.50 1.64 10.07
C ARG A 236 1.81 2.94 10.43
N ALA A 237 2.47 3.76 11.27
CA ALA A 237 1.95 5.05 11.65
C ALA A 237 1.75 5.99 10.45
N THR A 238 2.76 6.15 9.58
CA THR A 238 2.66 7.08 8.44
C THR A 238 1.63 6.64 7.40
N ASN A 239 1.54 5.34 7.10
CA ASN A 239 0.51 4.82 6.20
C ASN A 239 -0.90 4.97 6.80
N LEU A 240 -1.06 4.73 8.10
CA LEU A 240 -2.36 4.93 8.77
C LEU A 240 -2.77 6.40 8.68
N PHE A 241 -1.86 7.33 8.95
CA PHE A 241 -2.14 8.76 8.85
C PHE A 241 -2.52 9.16 7.43
N ALA A 242 -1.85 8.62 6.41
CA ALA A 242 -2.23 8.86 5.01
C ALA A 242 -3.64 8.31 4.73
N GLY A 243 -3.95 7.09 5.19
CA GLY A 243 -5.30 6.51 5.12
C GLY A 243 -6.37 7.33 5.84
N MET A 244 -6.05 7.89 7.01
CA MET A 244 -6.93 8.81 7.75
C MET A 244 -7.25 10.05 6.93
N VAL A 245 -6.25 10.66 6.30
CA VAL A 245 -6.44 11.84 5.44
C VAL A 245 -7.27 11.47 4.21
N ASP A 246 -6.99 10.34 3.56
CA ASP A 246 -7.74 9.86 2.40
C ASP A 246 -9.23 9.66 2.73
N VAL A 247 -9.54 8.96 3.83
CA VAL A 247 -10.92 8.77 4.32
C VAL A 247 -11.55 10.10 4.69
N ALA A 248 -10.87 10.95 5.45
CA ALA A 248 -11.40 12.22 5.91
C ALA A 248 -11.78 13.11 4.71
N ILE A 249 -10.92 13.18 3.69
CA ILE A 249 -11.17 13.96 2.48
C ILE A 249 -12.38 13.43 1.71
N ARG A 250 -12.57 12.11 1.61
CA ARG A 250 -13.73 11.56 0.86
C ARG A 250 -15.04 11.64 1.63
N THR A 251 -15.00 11.59 2.96
CA THR A 251 -16.19 11.55 3.82
C THR A 251 -16.59 12.90 4.40
N GLY A 252 -15.70 13.89 4.36
CA GLY A 252 -15.92 15.17 5.05
C GLY A 252 -15.68 15.12 6.56
N ASP A 253 -14.95 14.11 7.06
CA ASP A 253 -14.72 13.89 8.49
C ASP A 253 -13.65 14.85 9.04
N GLU A 254 -14.10 15.99 9.59
CA GLU A 254 -13.22 17.04 10.12
C GLU A 254 -12.44 16.61 11.37
N GLU A 255 -13.02 15.71 12.19
CA GLU A 255 -12.37 15.22 13.41
C GLU A 255 -11.21 14.29 13.04
N LEU A 256 -11.44 13.39 12.08
CA LEU A 256 -10.41 12.51 11.55
C LEU A 256 -9.26 13.31 10.91
N LEU A 257 -9.58 14.32 10.10
CA LEU A 257 -8.56 15.21 9.52
C LEU A 257 -7.77 15.95 10.60
N THR A 258 -8.46 16.49 11.61
CA THR A 258 -7.81 17.20 12.72
C THR A 258 -6.88 16.28 13.50
N THR A 259 -7.23 15.01 13.62
CA THR A 259 -6.41 14.00 14.30
C THR A 259 -5.15 13.69 13.50
N ALA A 260 -5.28 13.46 12.18
CA ALA A 260 -4.14 13.28 11.29
C ALA A 260 -3.20 14.50 11.30
N GLU A 261 -3.74 15.73 11.33
CA GLU A 261 -2.93 16.96 11.45
C GLU A 261 -2.15 17.05 12.76
N ARG A 262 -2.73 16.60 13.87
CA ARG A 262 -2.04 16.57 15.16
C ARG A 262 -0.89 15.57 15.13
N ALA A 263 -1.10 14.38 14.57
CA ALA A 263 -0.08 13.37 14.40
C ALA A 263 1.06 13.87 13.48
N TRP A 264 0.73 14.48 12.34
CA TRP A 264 1.69 15.12 11.45
C TRP A 264 2.54 16.18 12.17
N ARG A 265 1.89 17.08 12.93
CA ARG A 265 2.61 18.12 13.67
C ARG A 265 3.51 17.54 14.75
N ASP A 266 3.12 16.47 15.43
CA ASP A 266 4.02 15.79 16.37
C ASP A 266 5.25 15.25 15.65
N MET A 267 5.01 14.50 14.59
CA MET A 267 6.03 13.86 13.78
C MET A 267 7.06 14.87 13.28
N VAL A 268 6.63 15.92 12.59
CA VAL A 268 7.52 16.93 11.99
C VAL A 268 8.24 17.77 13.03
N ASN A 269 7.57 18.17 14.11
CA ASN A 269 8.16 19.12 15.07
C ASN A 269 9.04 18.44 16.12
N ARG A 270 8.85 17.15 16.39
CA ARG A 270 9.48 16.48 17.54
C ARG A 270 10.16 15.16 17.20
N ARG A 271 9.86 14.53 16.06
CA ARG A 271 10.28 13.13 15.78
C ARG A 271 10.90 12.92 14.40
N MET A 272 11.05 13.96 13.60
CA MET A 272 11.66 13.90 12.28
C MET A 272 13.13 14.31 12.32
N TYR A 273 14.00 13.47 11.77
CA TYR A 273 15.42 13.79 11.60
C TYR A 273 15.60 14.92 10.58
N VAL A 274 16.74 15.61 10.62
CA VAL A 274 17.04 16.75 9.73
C VAL A 274 16.97 16.41 8.23
N HIS A 275 17.20 15.14 7.88
CA HIS A 275 17.10 14.62 6.51
C HIS A 275 15.70 14.07 6.17
N GLY A 276 14.69 14.33 6.99
CA GLY A 276 13.31 13.86 6.80
C GLY A 276 13.04 12.41 7.21
N GLY A 277 14.05 11.71 7.75
CA GLY A 277 13.88 10.31 8.19
C GLY A 277 13.03 10.20 9.45
N LEU A 278 12.38 9.05 9.61
CA LEU A 278 11.44 8.75 10.70
C LEU A 278 11.76 7.40 11.33
N GLY A 279 11.53 7.28 12.64
CA GLY A 279 11.86 6.11 13.44
C GLY A 279 13.19 6.28 14.18
N GLU A 280 13.08 6.62 15.47
CA GLU A 280 14.20 6.92 16.37
C GLU A 280 14.95 5.67 16.86
N VAL A 281 14.33 4.49 16.75
CA VAL A 281 14.85 3.24 17.34
C VAL A 281 14.79 2.09 16.34
N CYS A 282 15.96 1.55 15.98
CA CYS A 282 16.08 0.39 15.07
C CYS A 282 15.28 -0.84 15.52
N THR A 283 15.28 -1.18 16.82
CA THR A 283 14.60 -2.41 17.30
C THR A 283 13.07 -2.33 17.25
N LEU A 284 12.51 -1.13 17.14
CA LEU A 284 11.08 -0.91 16.97
C LEU A 284 10.73 -0.57 15.52
N GLU A 285 11.74 -0.32 14.69
CA GLU A 285 11.61 0.28 13.36
C GLU A 285 10.68 1.51 13.39
N GLY A 286 10.79 2.30 14.47
CA GLY A 286 9.63 3.04 14.94
C GLY A 286 9.89 4.19 15.89
N PHE A 287 8.79 4.87 16.19
CA PHE A 287 8.68 6.00 17.08
C PHE A 287 8.87 5.59 18.55
N TYR A 288 9.64 6.39 19.29
CA TYR A 288 9.93 6.11 20.70
C TYR A 288 9.67 7.28 21.64
N LYS A 289 10.50 8.32 21.60
CA LYS A 289 10.40 9.47 22.51
C LYS A 289 10.58 10.76 21.74
N PRO A 290 9.70 11.76 21.94
CA PRO A 290 9.88 13.09 21.36
C PRO A 290 11.28 13.64 21.62
N TYR A 291 11.89 14.19 20.56
CA TYR A 291 13.23 14.76 20.51
C TYR A 291 14.40 13.78 20.74
N ASP A 292 14.14 12.46 20.81
CA ASP A 292 15.18 11.44 20.97
C ASP A 292 15.85 11.05 19.63
N LEU A 293 16.25 12.06 18.86
CA LEU A 293 16.76 11.96 17.49
C LEU A 293 18.27 11.71 17.48
N SER A 294 18.71 10.62 18.12
CA SER A 294 20.12 10.25 18.13
C SER A 294 20.52 9.53 16.83
N ASP A 295 21.60 9.98 16.21
CA ASP A 295 22.17 9.33 15.01
C ASP A 295 22.58 7.87 15.25
N ARG A 296 22.90 7.48 16.50
CA ARG A 296 23.46 6.15 16.80
C ARG A 296 22.44 5.01 16.81
N LYS A 297 21.16 5.33 16.99
CA LYS A 297 20.04 4.38 17.12
C LYS A 297 18.96 4.61 16.06
N CYS A 298 19.22 5.57 15.17
CA CYS A 298 18.36 5.97 14.09
C CYS A 298 18.04 4.79 13.18
N ASN A 299 16.74 4.47 13.04
CA ASN A 299 16.28 3.58 12.00
C ASN A 299 16.20 4.32 10.67
N ALA A 300 15.47 5.45 10.66
CA ALA A 300 15.22 6.28 9.48
C ALA A 300 14.91 5.47 8.22
N GLU A 301 13.94 4.56 8.33
CA GLU A 301 13.58 3.69 7.23
C GLU A 301 13.07 4.51 6.03
N MET A 302 13.49 4.11 4.82
CA MET A 302 13.03 4.77 3.59
C MET A 302 11.51 4.64 3.40
N CYS A 303 10.91 3.52 3.79
CA CYS A 303 9.46 3.31 3.70
C CYS A 303 8.70 4.31 4.59
N ALA A 304 9.23 4.61 5.79
CA ALA A 304 8.60 5.58 6.68
C ALA A 304 8.69 7.00 6.09
N ALA A 305 9.82 7.34 5.46
CA ALA A 305 9.97 8.59 4.72
C ALA A 305 9.06 8.67 3.48
N LEU A 306 8.79 7.55 2.79
CA LEU A 306 7.81 7.51 1.71
C LEU A 306 6.39 7.73 2.23
N GLY A 307 6.01 7.07 3.33
CA GLY A 307 4.71 7.29 3.96
C GLY A 307 4.48 8.74 4.39
N SER A 308 5.53 9.46 4.81
CA SER A 308 5.41 10.89 5.13
C SER A 308 5.34 11.82 3.91
N ILE A 309 5.71 11.35 2.71
CA ILE A 309 5.47 12.07 1.45
C ILE A 309 4.03 11.87 0.98
N LEU A 310 3.41 10.73 1.31
CA LEU A 310 2.02 10.42 0.98
C LEU A 310 1.02 11.16 1.87
N LEU A 311 1.44 11.56 3.07
CA LEU A 311 0.68 12.33 4.07
C LEU A 311 0.73 13.84 3.83
#